data_AF-A0A2N9NJC3-F1
#
_entry.id   AF-A0A2N9NJC3-F1
#
_cell.length_a   1.000
_cell.length_b   1.000
_cell.length_c   1.000
_cell.angle_alpha   90.00
_cell.angle_beta   90.00
_cell.angle_gamma   90.00
#
_symmetry.space_group_name_H-M   'P 1'
#
loop_
_entity.id
_entity.type
_entity.pdbx_description
1 polymer ?
#
loop_
_entity_poly.entity_id
_entity_poly.type
_entity_poly.pdbx_seq_one_letter_code
_entity_poly.pdbx_strand_id
1 'polypeptide(L)'
;MGNSLSPSVRSRQPASDWNELLNLAFGNMTNDLRFRLRRGFAFAASLMIAGHALPDAGQVETVKIRVDPGAVVSRISPDFIGLGYETSAVAQSNFFSVKNTRMVHLYRNLSRRGMVRIGGNISDHTKYVPDGAATVHSEKEVTIINQANLAELAGFARATGWKVMWGLNMGTSSKEEAAQEALAVRAALDGHLHSFEIGNEVDLHNGYDVKYHGMLAFVMAGKGDLLKLDLDKGAINLAAYATKPGRGLLWITVVNKDLSRDAELEAILPKGYHTATAFRLGAPSVQSKDRVTFAGAEVAADGTWSSGPAERVLMKEGVARLPVPHASAVLVRLQD
;
A
#
# COMPACT_ATOMS: atom_id res chain seq x y z
N MET A 1 -1.69 -74.98 -23.57
CA MET A 1 -0.48 -74.14 -23.61
C MET A 1 -0.84 -72.83 -24.31
N GLY A 2 -0.53 -71.67 -23.72
CA GLY A 2 -0.44 -70.41 -24.46
C GLY A 2 -1.58 -69.38 -24.27
N ASN A 3 -1.40 -68.54 -23.25
CA ASN A 3 -1.71 -67.10 -23.12
C ASN A 3 -3.12 -66.53 -23.40
N SER A 4 -3.79 -66.21 -22.30
CA SER A 4 -4.76 -65.14 -22.12
C SER A 4 -4.11 -63.74 -22.17
N LEU A 5 -4.73 -62.78 -22.86
CA LEU A 5 -4.49 -61.34 -22.65
C LEU A 5 -5.83 -60.64 -22.48
N SER A 6 -6.21 -60.41 -21.22
CA SER A 6 -7.21 -59.44 -20.82
C SER A 6 -6.47 -58.14 -20.45
N PRO A 7 -6.89 -56.96 -20.91
CA PRO A 7 -6.25 -55.71 -20.54
C PRO A 7 -6.64 -55.39 -19.09
N SER A 8 -5.68 -55.57 -18.17
CA SER A 8 -5.83 -55.03 -16.82
C SER A 8 -5.85 -53.51 -16.90
N VAL A 9 -7.00 -52.91 -16.59
CA VAL A 9 -7.08 -51.51 -16.19
C VAL A 9 -6.30 -51.40 -14.89
N ARG A 10 -5.00 -51.08 -14.97
CA ARG A 10 -4.27 -50.60 -13.80
C ARG A 10 -4.83 -49.22 -13.49
N SER A 11 -5.54 -49.11 -12.38
CA SER A 11 -5.71 -47.84 -11.68
C SER A 11 -4.33 -47.18 -11.59
N ARG A 12 -4.15 -45.99 -12.20
CA ARG A 12 -2.98 -45.17 -11.88
C ARG A 12 -3.12 -44.79 -10.41
N GLN A 13 -2.35 -45.44 -9.54
CA GLN A 13 -2.15 -44.94 -8.19
C GLN A 13 -1.59 -43.52 -8.30
N PRO A 14 -2.08 -42.56 -7.50
CA PRO A 14 -1.44 -41.25 -7.42
C PRO A 14 -0.01 -41.45 -6.96
N ALA A 15 0.92 -40.66 -7.52
CA ALA A 15 2.35 -40.71 -7.19
C ALA A 15 2.51 -40.76 -5.67
N SER A 16 2.90 -41.92 -5.16
CA SER A 16 3.07 -42.17 -3.72
C SER A 16 4.45 -41.77 -3.23
N ASP A 17 5.31 -41.32 -4.14
CA ASP A 17 6.68 -40.90 -3.86
C ASP A 17 6.83 -39.40 -4.14
N TRP A 18 7.11 -38.65 -3.06
CA TRP A 18 7.36 -37.22 -3.09
C TRP A 18 8.56 -36.84 -3.97
N ASN A 19 9.51 -37.76 -4.18
CA ASN A 19 10.66 -37.52 -5.05
C ASN A 19 10.28 -37.42 -6.53
N GLU A 20 9.24 -38.14 -6.96
CA GLU A 20 8.76 -38.11 -8.34
C GLU A 20 8.05 -36.77 -8.65
N LEU A 21 7.30 -36.24 -7.68
CA LEU A 21 6.62 -34.93 -7.76
C LEU A 21 7.60 -33.75 -7.69
N LEU A 22 8.66 -33.85 -6.89
CA LEU A 22 9.70 -32.82 -6.80
C LEU A 22 10.57 -32.76 -8.06
N ASN A 23 10.85 -33.91 -8.68
CA ASN A 23 11.56 -33.98 -9.96
C ASN A 23 10.71 -33.43 -11.13
N LEU A 24 9.40 -33.66 -11.11
CA LEU A 24 8.45 -33.09 -12.09
C LEU A 24 8.28 -31.57 -11.93
N ALA A 25 8.36 -31.04 -10.72
CA ALA A 25 8.16 -29.61 -10.45
C ALA A 25 9.42 -28.75 -10.65
N PHE A 26 10.62 -29.31 -10.54
CA PHE A 26 11.87 -28.52 -10.43
C PHE A 26 13.06 -29.05 -11.24
N GLY A 27 12.81 -29.83 -12.30
CA GLY A 27 13.83 -30.56 -13.07
C GLY A 27 15.02 -29.75 -13.61
N ASN A 28 14.89 -28.43 -13.79
CA ASN A 28 15.92 -27.59 -14.43
C ASN A 28 16.44 -26.42 -13.57
N MET A 29 16.68 -26.61 -12.26
CA MET A 29 17.37 -25.62 -11.44
C MET A 29 18.75 -26.10 -10.93
N THR A 30 19.70 -25.16 -10.94
CA THR A 30 21.12 -25.35 -10.63
C THR A 30 21.37 -25.77 -9.17
N ASN A 31 22.50 -26.45 -8.94
CA ASN A 31 22.82 -27.15 -7.69
C ASN A 31 22.88 -26.25 -6.43
N ASP A 32 23.06 -24.95 -6.59
CA ASP A 32 23.22 -24.00 -5.47
C ASP A 32 21.87 -23.66 -4.79
N LEU A 33 20.77 -23.67 -5.54
CA LEU A 33 19.41 -23.46 -5.02
C LEU A 33 18.88 -24.69 -4.26
N ARG A 34 19.36 -25.89 -4.63
CA ARG A 34 19.04 -27.17 -3.95
C ARG A 34 19.64 -27.26 -2.54
N PHE A 35 20.74 -26.55 -2.28
CA PHE A 35 21.42 -26.58 -0.99
C PHE A 35 20.73 -25.69 0.06
N ARG A 36 20.21 -24.52 -0.35
CA ARG A 36 19.60 -23.54 0.56
C ARG A 36 18.18 -23.92 0.99
N LEU A 37 17.40 -24.60 0.13
CA LEU A 37 16.05 -25.08 0.45
C LEU A 37 16.01 -26.32 1.36
N ARG A 38 17.08 -27.13 1.37
CA ARG A 38 17.22 -28.31 2.25
C ARG A 38 17.27 -27.97 3.75
N ARG A 39 17.63 -26.74 4.13
CA ARG A 39 17.72 -26.32 5.55
C ARG A 39 16.40 -25.80 6.14
N GLY A 40 15.42 -25.42 5.33
CA GLY A 40 14.19 -24.75 5.79
C GLY A 40 13.00 -25.68 6.08
N PHE A 41 12.94 -26.87 5.48
CA PHE A 41 11.74 -27.72 5.51
C PHE A 41 11.85 -29.01 6.34
N ALA A 42 12.97 -29.23 7.03
CA ALA A 42 13.24 -30.48 7.75
C ALA A 42 12.76 -30.48 9.23
N PHE A 43 11.68 -29.76 9.58
CA PHE A 43 11.15 -29.78 10.96
C PHE A 43 9.80 -30.50 11.13
N ALA A 44 9.17 -30.97 10.06
CA ALA A 44 7.88 -31.65 10.17
C ALA A 44 7.72 -32.76 9.13
N ALA A 45 8.32 -33.93 9.40
CA ALA A 45 7.84 -35.27 9.02
C ALA A 45 9.01 -36.27 8.99
N SER A 46 9.55 -36.61 10.15
CA SER A 46 10.37 -37.81 10.32
C SER A 46 9.90 -38.56 11.55
N LEU A 47 8.76 -39.25 11.42
CA LEU A 47 8.46 -40.39 12.28
C LEU A 47 8.48 -41.64 11.40
N MET A 48 9.51 -42.48 11.62
CA MET A 48 9.49 -43.96 11.55
C MET A 48 9.40 -44.57 10.13
N ILE A 49 10.25 -45.49 9.63
CA ILE A 49 11.20 -46.48 10.19
C ILE A 49 12.20 -46.89 9.08
N ALA A 50 13.49 -47.01 9.40
CA ALA A 50 14.39 -48.02 8.79
C ALA A 50 15.61 -48.25 9.70
N GLY A 51 15.68 -49.45 10.26
CA GLY A 51 16.68 -49.88 11.24
C GLY A 51 18.13 -49.62 10.80
N HIS A 52 18.80 -48.75 11.53
CA HIS A 52 20.24 -48.66 11.62
C HIS A 52 20.60 -48.87 13.09
N ALA A 53 21.68 -49.60 13.35
CA ALA A 53 22.16 -49.92 14.69
C ALA A 53 22.07 -48.70 15.62
N LEU A 54 21.49 -48.89 16.80
CA LEU A 54 21.31 -47.81 17.78
C LEU A 54 22.69 -47.19 18.07
N PRO A 55 22.92 -45.90 17.76
CA PRO A 55 24.07 -45.21 18.31
C PRO A 55 23.92 -45.20 19.83
N ASP A 56 25.05 -45.27 20.52
CA ASP A 56 25.16 -45.11 21.98
C ASP A 56 24.13 -44.09 22.48
N ALA A 57 23.38 -44.44 23.52
CA ALA A 57 22.27 -43.63 24.02
C ALA A 57 22.81 -42.30 24.55
N GLY A 58 23.06 -41.37 23.62
CA GLY A 58 23.59 -40.05 23.88
C GLY A 58 22.69 -39.37 24.89
N GLN A 59 23.30 -38.62 25.81
CA GLN A 59 22.60 -37.82 26.81
C GLN A 59 21.43 -37.08 26.19
N VAL A 60 20.20 -37.53 26.47
CA VAL A 60 18.99 -36.82 26.07
C VAL A 60 18.79 -35.70 27.06
N GLU A 61 19.09 -34.46 26.63
CA GLU A 61 18.79 -33.29 27.43
C GLU A 61 17.27 -33.10 27.56
N THR A 62 16.81 -32.94 28.79
CA THR A 62 15.40 -32.68 29.07
C THR A 62 15.12 -31.19 29.00
N VAL A 63 14.35 -30.76 28.01
CA VAL A 63 13.82 -29.39 27.91
C VAL A 63 12.54 -29.27 28.72
N LYS A 64 12.46 -28.29 29.61
CA LYS A 64 11.25 -27.98 30.40
C LYS A 64 10.53 -26.77 29.81
N ILE A 65 9.28 -26.97 29.40
CA ILE A 65 8.40 -25.90 28.89
C ILE A 65 7.36 -25.58 29.95
N ARG A 66 7.19 -24.29 30.27
CA ARG A 66 6.11 -23.78 31.14
C ARG A 66 5.27 -22.77 30.35
N VAL A 67 3.95 -22.95 30.37
CA VAL A 67 3.00 -22.03 29.74
C VAL A 67 2.11 -21.46 30.85
N ASP A 68 1.95 -20.13 30.87
CA ASP A 68 1.01 -19.44 31.74
C ASP A 68 -0.21 -18.96 30.92
N PRO A 69 -1.36 -19.65 30.99
CA PRO A 69 -2.55 -19.27 30.22
C PRO A 69 -3.20 -17.97 30.72
N GLY A 70 -2.82 -17.43 31.88
CA GLY A 70 -3.31 -16.15 32.41
C GLY A 70 -2.57 -14.92 31.88
N ALA A 71 -1.38 -15.11 31.29
CA ALA A 71 -0.51 -14.04 30.83
C ALA A 71 -0.56 -13.86 29.29
N VAL A 72 -1.61 -13.20 28.79
CA VAL A 72 -1.75 -12.90 27.35
C VAL A 72 -0.85 -11.73 26.96
N VAL A 73 0.21 -11.99 26.17
CA VAL A 73 1.17 -10.97 25.70
C VAL A 73 0.62 -10.16 24.52
N SER A 74 -0.09 -10.81 23.59
CA SER A 74 -0.75 -10.14 22.46
C SER A 74 -1.83 -11.03 21.86
N ARG A 75 -2.76 -10.43 21.12
CA ARG A 75 -3.77 -11.14 20.32
C ARG A 75 -3.39 -11.05 18.85
N ILE A 76 -3.27 -12.19 18.19
CA ILE A 76 -3.10 -12.26 16.75
C ILE A 76 -4.47 -12.00 16.10
N SER A 77 -4.53 -10.99 15.21
CA SER A 77 -5.77 -10.63 14.52
C SER A 77 -6.26 -11.78 13.63
N PRO A 78 -7.57 -12.04 13.52
CA PRO A 78 -8.13 -12.92 12.49
C PRO A 78 -7.84 -12.45 11.06
N ASP A 79 -7.50 -11.17 10.87
CA ASP A 79 -7.13 -10.57 9.58
C ASP A 79 -5.60 -10.55 9.36
N PHE A 80 -4.82 -11.22 10.23
CA PHE A 80 -3.35 -11.13 10.24
C PHE A 80 -2.69 -11.67 8.96
N ILE A 81 -3.25 -12.74 8.37
CA ILE A 81 -2.69 -13.32 7.16
C ILE A 81 -2.95 -12.41 5.96
N GLY A 82 -1.92 -12.22 5.14
CA GLY A 82 -2.05 -11.44 3.91
C GLY A 82 -1.15 -11.93 2.79
N LEU A 83 -1.52 -11.55 1.58
CA LEU A 83 -0.78 -11.81 0.34
C LEU A 83 -0.60 -10.49 -0.43
N GLY A 84 0.57 -10.31 -1.04
CA GLY A 84 0.91 -9.14 -1.84
C GLY A 84 1.00 -9.47 -3.33
N TYR A 85 0.48 -8.59 -4.18
CA TYR A 85 0.55 -8.70 -5.64
C TYR A 85 0.85 -7.35 -6.29
N GLU A 86 1.43 -7.41 -7.48
CA GLU A 86 1.50 -6.26 -8.39
C GLU A 86 0.10 -5.85 -8.84
N THR A 87 -0.11 -4.55 -9.07
CA THR A 87 -1.34 -3.99 -9.67
C THR A 87 -1.73 -4.63 -11.00
N SER A 88 -0.76 -5.09 -11.79
CA SER A 88 -0.99 -5.82 -13.04
C SER A 88 -1.75 -7.14 -12.86
N ALA A 89 -1.72 -7.76 -11.67
CA ALA A 89 -2.53 -8.93 -11.37
C ALA A 89 -4.04 -8.64 -11.40
N VAL A 90 -4.45 -7.39 -11.15
CA VAL A 90 -5.86 -6.96 -11.24
C VAL A 90 -6.27 -6.67 -12.69
N ALA A 91 -5.34 -6.20 -13.52
CA ALA A 91 -5.57 -6.05 -14.96
C ALA A 91 -5.68 -7.42 -15.67
N GLN A 92 -5.08 -8.47 -15.10
CA GLN A 92 -5.13 -9.82 -15.66
C GLN A 92 -6.54 -10.41 -15.60
N SER A 93 -7.07 -10.73 -16.79
CA SER A 93 -8.39 -11.34 -16.96
C SER A 93 -8.55 -12.60 -16.11
N ASN A 94 -9.68 -12.67 -15.39
CA ASN A 94 -10.05 -13.79 -14.51
C ASN A 94 -9.08 -14.08 -13.34
N PHE A 95 -8.07 -13.27 -13.06
CA PHE A 95 -7.16 -13.56 -11.93
C PHE A 95 -7.87 -13.34 -10.60
N PHE A 96 -8.18 -12.08 -10.27
CA PHE A 96 -9.04 -11.70 -9.14
C PHE A 96 -10.51 -11.67 -9.54
N SER A 97 -11.07 -12.82 -9.89
CA SER A 97 -12.47 -12.95 -10.29
C SER A 97 -13.16 -14.09 -9.56
N VAL A 98 -14.47 -13.96 -9.32
CA VAL A 98 -15.30 -15.03 -8.76
C VAL A 98 -15.32 -16.29 -9.64
N LYS A 99 -15.04 -16.13 -10.93
CA LYS A 99 -14.92 -17.22 -11.90
C LYS A 99 -13.68 -18.09 -11.63
N ASN A 100 -12.65 -17.54 -10.99
CA ASN A 100 -11.48 -18.28 -10.56
C ASN A 100 -11.75 -18.98 -9.23
N THR A 101 -12.62 -19.98 -9.28
CA THR A 101 -13.08 -20.75 -8.12
C THR A 101 -11.92 -21.40 -7.37
N ARG A 102 -10.87 -21.82 -8.08
CA ARG A 102 -9.63 -22.34 -7.49
C ARG A 102 -8.97 -21.31 -6.58
N MET A 103 -8.78 -20.08 -7.06
CA MET A 103 -8.16 -19.02 -6.26
C MET A 103 -9.04 -18.62 -5.08
N VAL A 104 -10.36 -18.54 -5.25
CA VAL A 104 -11.30 -18.30 -4.14
C VAL A 104 -11.17 -19.39 -3.05
N HIS A 105 -11.08 -20.67 -3.42
CA HIS A 105 -10.90 -21.76 -2.47
C HIS A 105 -9.55 -21.72 -1.76
N LEU A 106 -8.46 -21.40 -2.48
CA LEU A 106 -7.14 -21.26 -1.87
C LEU A 106 -7.15 -20.19 -0.76
N TYR A 107 -7.77 -19.04 -1.01
CA TYR A 107 -7.89 -17.98 -0.02
C TYR A 107 -8.75 -18.39 1.18
N ARG A 108 -9.90 -19.02 0.94
CA ARG A 108 -10.79 -19.51 2.02
C ARG A 108 -10.15 -20.60 2.88
N ASN A 109 -9.29 -21.43 2.30
CA ASN A 109 -8.53 -22.45 3.03
C ASN A 109 -7.47 -21.84 3.96
N LEU A 110 -6.86 -20.72 3.57
CA LEU A 110 -5.92 -19.99 4.41
C LEU A 110 -6.64 -19.35 5.60
N SER A 111 -7.74 -18.64 5.33
CA SER A 111 -8.60 -18.06 6.37
C SER A 111 -9.91 -17.52 5.75
N ARG A 112 -10.95 -17.42 6.58
CA ARG A 112 -12.21 -16.75 6.21
C ARG A 112 -12.08 -15.23 6.11
N ARG A 113 -10.96 -14.67 6.57
CA ARG A 113 -10.61 -13.25 6.53
C ARG A 113 -9.11 -13.08 6.37
N GLY A 114 -8.68 -11.98 5.76
CA GLY A 114 -7.28 -11.68 5.53
C GLY A 114 -7.11 -10.41 4.70
N MET A 115 -5.88 -10.12 4.31
CA MET A 115 -5.51 -8.93 3.55
C MET A 115 -4.93 -9.27 2.18
N VAL A 116 -5.37 -8.57 1.13
CA VAL A 116 -4.69 -8.55 -0.16
C VAL A 116 -4.08 -7.17 -0.37
N ARG A 117 -2.75 -7.07 -0.41
CA ARG A 117 -2.07 -5.83 -0.79
C ARG A 117 -1.85 -5.85 -2.29
N ILE A 118 -2.49 -4.93 -3.01
CA ILE A 118 -2.29 -4.70 -4.43
C ILE A 118 -1.47 -3.43 -4.58
N GLY A 119 -0.25 -3.53 -5.10
CA GLY A 119 0.68 -2.41 -5.16
C GLY A 119 1.91 -2.78 -5.99
N GLY A 120 3.08 -2.68 -5.37
CA GLY A 120 4.35 -3.14 -5.93
C GLY A 120 4.96 -2.16 -6.94
N ASN A 121 6.04 -2.55 -7.60
CA ASN A 121 6.75 -1.66 -8.52
C ASN A 121 5.85 -1.19 -9.68
N ILE A 122 4.87 -2.00 -10.06
CA ILE A 122 3.96 -1.73 -11.17
C ILE A 122 2.89 -0.69 -10.79
N SER A 123 2.60 -0.48 -9.50
CA SER A 123 1.59 0.52 -9.10
C SER A 123 1.97 1.93 -9.53
N ASP A 124 3.26 2.27 -9.50
CA ASP A 124 3.77 3.57 -9.95
C ASP A 124 3.78 3.76 -11.48
N HIS A 125 3.34 2.74 -12.22
CA HIS A 125 3.18 2.73 -13.67
C HIS A 125 1.77 2.34 -14.12
N THR A 126 0.84 2.16 -13.19
CA THR A 126 -0.55 1.76 -13.49
C THR A 126 -1.45 2.98 -13.65
N LYS A 127 -2.35 2.93 -14.63
CA LYS A 127 -3.37 3.95 -14.85
C LYS A 127 -4.77 3.36 -14.77
N TYR A 128 -5.65 4.06 -14.07
CA TYR A 128 -7.08 3.78 -14.12
C TYR A 128 -7.73 4.49 -15.32
N VAL A 129 -8.29 3.72 -16.25
CA VAL A 129 -9.02 4.23 -17.43
C VAL A 129 -10.37 3.50 -17.49
N PRO A 130 -11.50 4.14 -17.08
CA PRO A 130 -12.77 3.47 -16.85
C PRO A 130 -13.25 2.57 -18.00
N ASP A 131 -13.19 3.10 -19.23
CA ASP A 131 -13.62 2.43 -20.47
C ASP A 131 -12.42 1.93 -21.32
N GLY A 132 -11.22 1.94 -20.74
CA GLY A 132 -10.00 1.54 -21.43
C GLY A 132 -9.88 0.01 -21.59
N ALA A 133 -9.17 -0.42 -22.63
CA ALA A 133 -8.76 -1.82 -22.74
C ALA A 133 -7.70 -2.12 -21.67
N ALA A 134 -7.94 -3.14 -20.85
CA ALA A 134 -6.99 -3.55 -19.82
C ALA A 134 -5.68 -4.02 -20.47
N THR A 135 -4.54 -3.56 -19.94
CA THR A 135 -3.20 -3.96 -20.37
C THR A 135 -2.42 -4.45 -19.17
N VAL A 136 -1.67 -5.54 -19.35
CA VAL A 136 -0.91 -6.19 -18.28
C VAL A 136 0.57 -6.11 -18.63
N HIS A 137 1.37 -5.49 -17.76
CA HIS A 137 2.82 -5.47 -17.86
C HIS A 137 3.45 -5.95 -16.56
N SER A 138 4.56 -6.69 -16.68
CA SER A 138 5.36 -7.18 -15.54
C SER A 138 6.53 -6.26 -15.21
N GLU A 139 6.75 -5.23 -16.02
CA GLU A 139 7.80 -4.24 -15.89
C GLU A 139 7.18 -2.83 -15.95
N LYS A 140 8.01 -1.78 -16.01
CA LYS A 140 7.61 -0.37 -15.86
C LYS A 140 6.79 0.22 -17.03
N GLU A 141 6.30 -0.59 -17.96
CA GLU A 141 5.34 -0.13 -18.95
C GLU A 141 3.95 0.10 -18.33
N VAL A 142 3.13 0.86 -19.05
CA VAL A 142 1.82 1.29 -18.54
C VAL A 142 0.84 0.13 -18.49
N THR A 143 0.52 -0.32 -17.28
CA THR A 143 -0.61 -1.20 -16.99
C THR A 143 -1.90 -0.38 -16.94
N ILE A 144 -2.95 -0.82 -17.62
CA ILE A 144 -4.27 -0.18 -17.60
C ILE A 144 -5.23 -1.08 -16.81
N ILE A 145 -5.84 -0.50 -15.78
CA ILE A 145 -6.95 -1.09 -15.03
C ILE A 145 -8.21 -0.30 -15.39
N ASN A 146 -9.30 -1.01 -15.63
CA ASN A 146 -10.59 -0.40 -15.99
C ASN A 146 -11.69 -0.71 -14.95
N GLN A 147 -12.89 -0.19 -15.19
CA GLN A 147 -14.02 -0.38 -14.27
C GLN A 147 -14.40 -1.87 -14.11
N ALA A 148 -14.28 -2.67 -15.17
CA ALA A 148 -14.59 -4.09 -15.12
C ALA A 148 -13.58 -4.86 -14.25
N ASN A 149 -12.29 -4.54 -14.34
CA ASN A 149 -11.26 -5.13 -13.48
C ASN A 149 -11.55 -4.87 -12.00
N LEU A 150 -11.89 -3.64 -11.63
CA LEU A 150 -12.25 -3.29 -10.25
C LEU A 150 -13.52 -4.03 -9.78
N ALA A 151 -14.51 -4.21 -10.66
CA ALA A 151 -15.71 -4.97 -10.34
C ALA A 151 -15.41 -6.46 -10.11
N GLU A 152 -14.52 -7.07 -10.90
CA GLU A 152 -14.08 -8.45 -10.70
C GLU A 152 -13.36 -8.61 -9.35
N LEU A 153 -12.42 -7.71 -9.05
CA LEU A 153 -11.69 -7.69 -7.78
C LEU A 153 -12.64 -7.55 -6.59
N ALA A 154 -13.61 -6.65 -6.67
CA ALA A 154 -14.62 -6.49 -5.62
C ALA A 154 -15.47 -7.74 -5.44
N GLY A 155 -15.83 -8.43 -6.54
CA GLY A 155 -16.48 -9.72 -6.49
C GLY A 155 -15.63 -10.78 -5.79
N PHE A 156 -14.34 -10.85 -6.12
CA PHE A 156 -13.39 -11.76 -5.50
C PHE A 156 -13.23 -11.48 -4.00
N ALA A 157 -13.05 -10.22 -3.59
CA ALA A 157 -12.93 -9.81 -2.19
C ALA A 157 -14.16 -10.19 -1.37
N ARG A 158 -15.37 -9.99 -1.92
CA ARG A 158 -16.63 -10.46 -1.31
C ARG A 158 -16.68 -11.98 -1.19
N ALA A 159 -16.28 -12.70 -2.24
CA ALA A 159 -16.30 -14.16 -2.25
C ALA A 159 -15.33 -14.75 -1.22
N THR A 160 -14.15 -14.17 -1.03
CA THR A 160 -13.16 -14.66 -0.05
C THR A 160 -13.44 -14.18 1.36
N GLY A 161 -14.10 -13.03 1.53
CA GLY A 161 -14.24 -12.34 2.82
C GLY A 161 -13.02 -11.50 3.19
N TRP A 162 -12.06 -11.34 2.28
CA TRP A 162 -10.82 -10.64 2.52
C TRP A 162 -10.96 -9.13 2.22
N LYS A 163 -10.12 -8.33 2.87
CA LYS A 163 -9.99 -6.90 2.60
C LYS A 163 -8.83 -6.64 1.64
N VAL A 164 -8.88 -5.48 0.99
CA VAL A 164 -7.88 -5.03 0.02
C VAL A 164 -7.20 -3.76 0.51
N MET A 165 -5.88 -3.75 0.47
CA MET A 165 -5.05 -2.54 0.52
C MET A 165 -4.64 -2.20 -0.91
N TRP A 166 -4.87 -0.96 -1.34
CA TRP A 166 -4.67 -0.53 -2.73
C TRP A 166 -3.59 0.53 -2.89
N GLY A 167 -2.58 0.25 -3.72
CA GLY A 167 -1.52 1.16 -4.11
C GLY A 167 -1.96 2.15 -5.18
N LEU A 168 -1.83 3.44 -4.89
CA LEU A 168 -2.04 4.53 -5.84
C LEU A 168 -0.72 4.92 -6.49
N ASN A 169 -0.78 5.18 -7.80
CA ASN A 169 0.37 5.61 -8.59
C ASN A 169 0.88 6.99 -8.14
N MET A 170 2.03 7.04 -7.48
CA MET A 170 2.75 8.28 -7.12
C MET A 170 3.93 8.56 -8.06
N GLY A 171 4.35 7.57 -8.84
CA GLY A 171 5.47 7.65 -9.77
C GLY A 171 5.16 8.48 -11.00
N THR A 172 4.26 7.98 -11.85
CA THR A 172 3.98 8.51 -13.21
C THR A 172 2.62 9.17 -13.37
N SER A 173 1.74 9.08 -12.37
CA SER A 173 0.40 9.68 -12.42
C SER A 173 0.37 11.12 -11.86
N SER A 174 -0.62 11.89 -12.31
CA SER A 174 -1.00 13.16 -11.69
C SER A 174 -1.86 12.93 -10.44
N LYS A 175 -1.93 13.93 -9.56
CA LYS A 175 -2.78 13.86 -8.36
C LYS A 175 -4.27 13.76 -8.69
N GLU A 176 -4.70 14.38 -9.78
CA GLU A 176 -6.10 14.35 -10.23
C GLU A 176 -6.47 12.94 -10.74
N GLU A 177 -5.60 12.29 -11.52
CA GLU A 177 -5.77 10.89 -11.94
C GLU A 177 -5.76 9.94 -10.73
N ALA A 178 -4.82 10.09 -9.80
CA ALA A 178 -4.76 9.27 -8.58
C ALA A 178 -6.00 9.44 -7.69
N ALA A 179 -6.55 10.67 -7.59
CA ALA A 179 -7.79 10.92 -6.87
C ALA A 179 -9.00 10.25 -7.56
N GLN A 180 -9.07 10.30 -8.89
CA GLN A 180 -10.12 9.63 -9.66
C GLN A 180 -10.05 8.11 -9.49
N GLU A 181 -8.85 7.53 -9.54
CA GLU A 181 -8.61 6.12 -9.25
C GLU A 181 -9.06 5.77 -7.82
N ALA A 182 -8.64 6.54 -6.81
CA ALA A 182 -9.01 6.31 -5.42
C ALA A 182 -10.53 6.33 -5.20
N LEU A 183 -11.24 7.24 -5.87
CA LEU A 183 -12.71 7.29 -5.82
C LEU A 183 -13.34 6.06 -6.46
N ALA A 184 -12.84 5.61 -7.61
CA ALA A 184 -13.34 4.42 -8.29
C ALA A 184 -13.08 3.14 -7.48
N VAL A 185 -11.89 2.98 -6.92
CA VAL A 185 -11.51 1.86 -6.06
C VAL A 185 -12.37 1.83 -4.80
N ARG A 186 -12.56 2.99 -4.14
CA ARG A 186 -13.43 3.08 -2.95
C ARG A 186 -14.87 2.74 -3.27
N ALA A 187 -15.40 3.21 -4.40
CA ALA A 187 -16.75 2.88 -4.85
C ALA A 187 -16.91 1.38 -5.17
N ALA A 188 -15.90 0.75 -5.77
CA ALA A 188 -15.96 -0.67 -6.14
C ALA A 188 -15.84 -1.62 -4.94
N LEU A 189 -14.89 -1.35 -4.04
CA LEU A 189 -14.55 -2.24 -2.92
C LEU A 189 -15.40 -1.99 -1.67
N ASP A 190 -15.87 -0.77 -1.45
CA ASP A 190 -16.71 -0.39 -0.31
C ASP A 190 -16.18 -0.95 1.03
N GLY A 191 -16.96 -1.75 1.77
CA GLY A 191 -16.54 -2.34 3.05
C GLY A 191 -15.37 -3.34 3.00
N HIS A 192 -14.91 -3.69 1.80
CA HIS A 192 -13.71 -4.51 1.58
C HIS A 192 -12.44 -3.70 1.33
N LEU A 193 -12.51 -2.38 1.18
CA LEU A 193 -11.31 -1.54 1.16
C LEU A 193 -10.79 -1.34 2.59
N HIS A 194 -9.57 -1.78 2.87
CA HIS A 194 -8.91 -1.53 4.15
C HIS A 194 -8.23 -0.16 4.18
N SER A 195 -7.39 0.13 3.19
CA SER A 195 -6.57 1.33 3.14
C SER A 195 -6.04 1.59 1.72
N PHE A 196 -5.64 2.82 1.47
CA PHE A 196 -4.77 3.15 0.35
C PHE A 196 -3.30 3.15 0.80
N GLU A 197 -2.42 2.78 -0.11
CA GLU A 197 -0.97 2.96 -0.07
C GLU A 197 -0.63 3.97 -1.16
N ILE A 198 0.28 4.91 -0.92
CA ILE A 198 0.62 5.97 -1.90
C ILE A 198 2.07 5.75 -2.33
N GLY A 199 2.26 5.33 -3.58
CA GLY A 199 3.55 4.91 -4.13
C GLY A 199 4.04 3.58 -3.58
N ASN A 200 5.11 3.05 -4.18
CA ASN A 200 5.81 1.84 -3.71
C ASN A 200 7.31 2.15 -3.53
N GLU A 201 7.92 1.66 -2.44
CA GLU A 201 9.37 1.77 -2.18
C GLU A 201 9.91 3.16 -2.54
N VAL A 202 9.29 4.18 -1.91
CA VAL A 202 9.58 5.59 -2.18
C VAL A 202 11.05 5.93 -1.91
N ASP A 203 11.73 5.09 -1.12
CA ASP A 203 13.16 5.12 -0.87
C ASP A 203 14.03 4.75 -2.07
N LEU A 204 13.52 3.99 -3.04
CA LEU A 204 14.27 3.67 -4.25
C LEU A 204 14.14 4.74 -5.34
N HIS A 205 13.34 5.79 -5.10
CA HIS A 205 13.15 6.88 -6.05
C HIS A 205 14.27 7.93 -5.88
N ASN A 206 15.09 8.11 -6.92
CA ASN A 206 16.06 9.21 -6.97
C ASN A 206 15.34 10.57 -6.95
N GLY A 207 15.30 11.23 -5.79
CA GLY A 207 14.67 12.54 -5.62
C GLY A 207 13.64 12.61 -4.49
N TYR A 208 13.99 12.07 -3.32
CA TYR A 208 13.19 12.10 -2.09
C TYR A 208 12.55 13.46 -1.79
N ASP A 209 13.24 14.54 -2.15
CA ASP A 209 13.09 15.79 -1.42
C ASP A 209 11.67 16.38 -1.52
N VAL A 210 11.14 16.63 -2.72
CA VAL A 210 9.80 17.21 -2.85
C VAL A 210 8.67 16.27 -2.46
N LYS A 211 8.75 14.98 -2.86
CA LYS A 211 7.67 14.02 -2.61
C LYS A 211 7.56 13.70 -1.11
N TYR A 212 8.69 13.48 -0.45
CA TYR A 212 8.73 13.19 0.98
C TYR A 212 8.28 14.38 1.82
N HIS A 213 8.72 15.60 1.50
CA HIS A 213 8.23 16.80 2.18
C HIS A 213 6.73 17.02 1.98
N GLY A 214 6.19 16.68 0.81
CA GLY A 214 4.75 16.62 0.57
C GLY A 214 4.02 15.59 1.47
N MET A 215 4.63 14.42 1.70
CA MET A 215 4.10 13.42 2.62
C MET A 215 4.16 13.88 4.08
N LEU A 216 5.24 14.56 4.50
CA LEU A 216 5.32 15.18 5.84
C LEU A 216 4.21 16.21 6.04
N ALA A 217 3.96 17.06 5.04
CA ALA A 217 2.85 17.99 5.05
C ALA A 217 1.49 17.27 5.18
N PHE A 218 1.29 16.21 4.41
CA PHE A 218 0.07 15.40 4.52
C PHE A 218 -0.08 14.75 5.90
N VAL A 219 0.97 14.20 6.50
CA VAL A 219 0.93 13.62 7.85
C VAL A 219 0.62 14.69 8.92
N MET A 220 1.06 15.92 8.71
CA MET A 220 0.82 17.03 9.63
C MET A 220 -0.64 17.52 9.57
N ALA A 221 -1.17 17.79 8.38
CA ALA A 221 -2.47 18.44 8.21
C ALA A 221 -3.60 17.52 7.73
N GLY A 222 -3.30 16.44 7.01
CA GLY A 222 -4.28 15.58 6.33
C GLY A 222 -5.10 14.65 7.22
N LYS A 223 -5.23 14.93 8.52
CA LYS A 223 -5.88 14.07 9.51
C LYS A 223 -7.32 14.53 9.82
N GLY A 224 -8.18 13.55 10.09
CA GLY A 224 -9.58 13.78 10.50
C GLY A 224 -10.54 14.01 9.35
N ASP A 225 -11.62 14.74 9.63
CA ASP A 225 -12.69 14.96 8.67
C ASP A 225 -12.24 15.94 7.58
N LEU A 226 -12.40 15.55 6.31
CA LEU A 226 -12.26 16.49 5.19
C LEU A 226 -13.51 17.36 5.12
N LEU A 227 -13.32 18.67 5.27
CA LEU A 227 -14.40 19.65 5.29
C LEU A 227 -14.66 20.19 3.88
N LYS A 228 -15.93 20.54 3.63
CA LYS A 228 -16.27 21.37 2.47
C LYS A 228 -15.60 22.73 2.63
N LEU A 229 -14.93 23.19 1.57
CA LEU A 229 -14.33 24.50 1.47
C LEU A 229 -14.79 25.14 0.15
N ASP A 230 -15.24 26.39 0.22
CA ASP A 230 -15.55 27.19 -0.95
C ASP A 230 -14.31 28.02 -1.31
N LEU A 231 -13.82 27.89 -2.56
CA LEU A 231 -12.59 28.52 -3.03
C LEU A 231 -12.87 29.43 -4.22
N ASP A 232 -12.79 30.73 -4.00
CA ASP A 232 -12.71 31.72 -5.09
C ASP A 232 -11.25 32.01 -5.40
N LYS A 233 -10.81 31.64 -6.60
CA LYS A 233 -9.39 31.69 -7.01
C LYS A 233 -9.16 32.35 -8.37
N GLY A 234 -10.21 32.90 -8.98
CA GLY A 234 -10.17 33.36 -10.37
C GLY A 234 -9.46 32.36 -11.30
N ALA A 235 -8.48 32.84 -12.06
CA ALA A 235 -7.73 32.05 -13.04
C ALA A 235 -6.45 31.38 -12.52
N ILE A 236 -6.11 31.48 -11.23
CA ILE A 236 -4.86 30.91 -10.71
C ILE A 236 -4.95 29.38 -10.58
N ASN A 237 -3.84 28.68 -10.89
CA ASN A 237 -3.77 27.23 -10.74
C ASN A 237 -3.48 26.86 -9.27
N LEU A 238 -4.50 26.96 -8.43
CA LEU A 238 -4.40 26.75 -6.98
C LEU A 238 -5.44 25.73 -6.52
N ALA A 239 -5.07 24.92 -5.54
CA ALA A 239 -5.97 24.00 -4.86
C ALA A 239 -5.93 24.25 -3.35
N ALA A 240 -7.06 24.09 -2.68
CA ALA A 240 -7.14 24.20 -1.22
C ALA A 240 -8.00 23.07 -0.64
N TYR A 241 -7.63 22.61 0.56
CA TYR A 241 -8.30 21.54 1.28
C TYR A 241 -8.40 21.93 2.75
N ALA A 242 -9.50 21.59 3.42
CA ALA A 242 -9.68 21.83 4.84
C ALA A 242 -9.91 20.51 5.58
N THR A 243 -9.23 20.30 6.70
CA THR A 243 -9.33 19.07 7.50
C THR A 243 -9.49 19.38 8.99
N LYS A 244 -10.22 18.52 9.70
CA LYS A 244 -10.52 18.68 11.12
C LYS A 244 -10.16 17.40 11.89
N PRO A 245 -8.97 17.32 12.50
CA PRO A 245 -8.54 16.14 13.27
C PRO A 245 -9.27 15.97 14.61
N GLY A 246 -9.89 17.03 15.15
CA GLY A 246 -10.55 17.00 16.45
C GLY A 246 -11.19 18.33 16.82
N ARG A 247 -11.63 18.46 18.08
CA ARG A 247 -12.18 19.71 18.61
C ARG A 247 -11.09 20.78 18.68
N GLY A 248 -11.43 22.02 18.32
CA GLY A 248 -10.53 23.17 18.47
C GLY A 248 -9.35 23.23 17.50
N LEU A 249 -9.26 22.33 16.52
CA LEU A 249 -8.17 22.29 15.56
C LEU A 249 -8.70 22.12 14.14
N LEU A 250 -8.31 23.02 13.24
CA LEU A 250 -8.62 22.96 11.82
C LEU A 250 -7.36 23.26 11.02
N TRP A 251 -7.17 22.56 9.91
CA TRP A 251 -6.10 22.81 8.97
C TRP A 251 -6.67 23.27 7.64
N ILE A 252 -6.04 24.26 7.03
CA ILE A 252 -6.26 24.66 5.63
C ILE A 252 -4.94 24.45 4.89
N THR A 253 -4.91 23.51 3.97
CA THR A 253 -3.77 23.24 3.09
C THR A 253 -4.01 23.92 1.76
N VAL A 254 -3.13 24.84 1.36
CA VAL A 254 -3.18 25.54 0.08
C VAL A 254 -1.95 25.18 -0.74
N VAL A 255 -2.17 24.76 -1.98
CA VAL A 255 -1.11 24.38 -2.93
C VAL A 255 -1.22 25.28 -4.16
N ASN A 256 -0.27 26.19 -4.31
CA ASN A 256 -0.14 27.03 -5.49
C ASN A 256 0.68 26.28 -6.55
N LYS A 257 -0.02 25.72 -7.54
CA LYS A 257 0.54 25.00 -8.68
C LYS A 257 0.84 25.94 -9.87
N ASP A 258 0.58 27.23 -9.71
CA ASP A 258 0.95 28.20 -10.73
C ASP A 258 2.48 28.29 -10.81
N LEU A 259 3.00 28.51 -12.02
CA LEU A 259 4.45 28.55 -12.25
C LEU A 259 5.01 29.97 -12.23
N SER A 260 4.15 30.99 -12.25
CA SER A 260 4.59 32.39 -12.35
C SER A 260 3.79 33.37 -11.49
N ARG A 261 2.62 32.98 -10.96
CA ARG A 261 1.75 33.86 -10.18
C ARG A 261 1.73 33.49 -8.70
N ASP A 262 2.17 34.44 -7.88
CA ASP A 262 1.95 34.38 -6.43
C ASP A 262 0.46 34.61 -6.12
N ALA A 263 -0.01 34.06 -5.00
CA ALA A 263 -1.36 34.28 -4.48
C ALA A 263 -1.30 35.01 -3.14
N GLU A 264 -2.29 35.84 -2.83
CA GLU A 264 -2.55 36.31 -1.49
C GLU A 264 -3.74 35.51 -0.93
N LEU A 265 -3.52 34.71 0.11
CA LEU A 265 -4.56 33.91 0.74
C LEU A 265 -5.32 34.76 1.76
N GLU A 266 -6.63 34.86 1.60
CA GLU A 266 -7.55 35.41 2.60
C GLU A 266 -8.43 34.30 3.16
N ALA A 267 -8.06 33.73 4.30
CA ALA A 267 -8.82 32.67 4.96
C ALA A 267 -9.73 33.27 6.04
N ILE A 268 -11.05 33.20 5.84
CA ILE A 268 -12.04 33.58 6.85
C ILE A 268 -12.15 32.45 7.88
N LEU A 269 -11.87 32.75 9.15
CA LEU A 269 -11.92 31.74 10.19
C LEU A 269 -13.37 31.40 10.56
N PRO A 270 -13.68 30.11 10.78
CA PRO A 270 -14.95 29.74 11.39
C PRO A 270 -15.08 30.33 12.79
N LYS A 271 -16.32 30.56 13.24
CA LYS A 271 -16.59 31.03 14.61
C LYS A 271 -15.93 30.10 15.64
N GLY A 272 -15.33 30.71 16.67
CA GLY A 272 -14.65 29.99 17.73
C GLY A 272 -13.21 29.61 17.42
N TYR A 273 -12.63 30.04 16.30
CA TYR A 273 -11.18 29.96 16.05
C TYR A 273 -10.56 31.36 16.15
N HIS A 274 -9.48 31.48 16.92
CA HIS A 274 -8.90 32.77 17.30
C HIS A 274 -7.42 32.90 17.00
N THR A 275 -6.74 31.80 16.66
CA THR A 275 -5.32 31.80 16.33
C THR A 275 -5.05 31.11 15.01
N ALA A 276 -4.05 31.61 14.28
CA ALA A 276 -3.61 31.05 13.01
C ALA A 276 -2.07 30.99 12.98
N THR A 277 -1.53 29.83 12.59
CA THR A 277 -0.10 29.63 12.34
C THR A 277 0.12 28.91 11.02
N ALA A 278 1.23 29.14 10.34
CA ALA A 278 1.53 28.58 9.02
C ALA A 278 2.80 27.74 9.01
N PHE A 279 2.81 26.73 8.16
CA PHE A 279 3.96 25.89 7.83
C PHE A 279 4.10 25.85 6.31
N ARG A 280 5.26 26.20 5.79
CA ARG A 280 5.48 26.33 4.33
C ARG A 280 6.19 25.12 3.78
N LEU A 281 5.80 24.72 2.58
CA LEU A 281 6.51 23.79 1.71
C LEU A 281 7.01 24.58 0.51
N GLY A 282 8.32 24.55 0.27
CA GLY A 282 8.92 25.29 -0.83
C GLY A 282 10.27 24.73 -1.25
N ALA A 283 10.71 25.15 -2.42
CA ALA A 283 12.01 24.81 -3.00
C ALA A 283 12.51 26.01 -3.83
N PRO A 284 13.83 26.09 -4.14
CA PRO A 284 14.38 27.15 -4.99
C PRO A 284 13.74 27.23 -6.39
N SER A 285 13.30 26.10 -6.93
CA SER A 285 12.58 26.01 -8.22
C SER A 285 11.79 24.71 -8.32
N VAL A 286 10.90 24.61 -9.31
CA VAL A 286 10.13 23.38 -9.58
C VAL A 286 10.99 22.20 -10.07
N GLN A 287 12.21 22.45 -10.52
CA GLN A 287 13.17 21.42 -10.90
C GLN A 287 14.14 21.05 -9.76
N SER A 288 14.07 21.73 -8.60
CA SER A 288 15.00 21.50 -7.51
C SER A 288 14.86 20.09 -6.96
N LYS A 289 16.00 19.41 -6.82
CA LYS A 289 16.11 18.09 -6.16
C LYS A 289 16.82 18.19 -4.80
N ASP A 290 17.28 19.39 -4.47
CA ASP A 290 17.90 19.78 -3.22
C ASP A 290 17.19 21.00 -2.65
N ARG A 291 17.42 21.26 -1.36
CA ARG A 291 16.95 22.44 -0.64
C ARG A 291 15.43 22.59 -0.64
N VAL A 292 14.72 21.48 -0.72
CA VAL A 292 13.29 21.48 -0.46
C VAL A 292 13.11 21.52 1.05
N THR A 293 12.24 22.42 1.52
CA THR A 293 11.95 22.55 2.94
C THR A 293 10.48 22.36 3.19
N PHE A 294 10.14 21.70 4.29
CA PHE A 294 8.82 21.78 4.89
C PHE A 294 8.94 22.32 6.31
N ALA A 295 8.04 23.23 6.69
CA ALA A 295 8.06 23.86 8.01
C ALA A 295 9.42 24.49 8.36
N GLY A 296 10.13 25.02 7.35
CA GLY A 296 11.43 25.66 7.52
C GLY A 296 12.62 24.72 7.72
N ALA A 297 12.45 23.40 7.54
CA ALA A 297 13.53 22.41 7.67
C ALA A 297 13.61 21.49 6.45
N GLU A 298 14.84 21.17 6.04
CA GLU A 298 15.15 20.08 5.10
C GLU A 298 15.23 18.75 5.87
N VAL A 299 15.02 17.62 5.18
CA VAL A 299 15.32 16.30 5.73
C VAL A 299 16.82 16.06 5.65
N ALA A 300 17.45 15.75 6.78
CA ALA A 300 18.88 15.47 6.83
C ALA A 300 19.23 14.18 6.07
N ALA A 301 20.51 14.03 5.71
CA ALA A 301 21.00 12.86 4.98
C ALA A 301 20.79 11.52 5.74
N ASP A 302 20.69 11.56 7.07
CA ASP A 302 20.36 10.40 7.92
C ASP A 302 18.84 10.17 8.07
N GLY A 303 18.01 10.94 7.36
CA GLY A 303 16.55 10.88 7.40
C GLY A 303 15.93 11.60 8.60
N THR A 304 16.73 12.21 9.48
CA THR A 304 16.18 12.98 10.60
C THR A 304 15.51 14.26 10.10
N TRP A 305 14.34 14.55 10.66
CA TRP A 305 13.61 15.77 10.37
C TRP A 305 12.78 16.18 11.59
N SER A 306 12.71 17.48 11.83
CA SER A 306 11.80 18.07 12.80
C SER A 306 11.25 19.37 12.25
N SER A 307 9.96 19.62 12.49
CA SER A 307 9.34 20.89 12.11
C SER A 307 10.07 22.05 12.77
N GLY A 308 10.39 23.08 11.99
CA GLY A 308 10.74 24.38 12.53
C GLY A 308 9.55 25.04 13.25
N PRO A 309 9.77 26.21 13.89
CA PRO A 309 8.72 26.94 14.56
C PRO A 309 7.65 27.38 13.55
N ALA A 310 6.39 27.32 13.98
CA ALA A 310 5.28 27.76 13.14
C ALA A 310 5.35 29.28 12.91
N GLU A 311 5.11 29.72 11.67
CA GLU A 311 5.00 31.13 11.33
C GLU A 311 3.69 31.67 11.93
N ARG A 312 3.74 32.79 12.65
CA ARG A 312 2.53 33.43 13.14
C ARG A 312 1.81 34.13 11.98
N VAL A 313 0.55 33.79 11.76
CA VAL A 313 -0.26 34.46 10.74
C VAL A 313 -1.00 35.63 11.38
N LEU A 314 -0.84 36.82 10.80
CA LEU A 314 -1.57 38.00 11.26
C LEU A 314 -3.05 37.85 10.93
N MET A 315 -3.88 38.13 11.92
CA MET A 315 -5.33 38.08 11.80
C MET A 315 -5.91 39.48 11.99
N LYS A 316 -6.80 39.87 11.09
CA LYS A 316 -7.59 41.11 11.21
C LYS A 316 -9.05 40.77 10.97
N GLU A 317 -9.92 41.13 11.92
CA GLU A 317 -11.38 40.96 11.80
C GLU A 317 -11.81 39.51 11.46
N GLY A 318 -11.12 38.52 12.04
CA GLY A 318 -11.41 37.10 11.80
C GLY A 318 -10.90 36.55 10.46
N VAL A 319 -10.09 37.32 9.73
CA VAL A 319 -9.46 36.90 8.48
C VAL A 319 -7.96 36.73 8.69
N ALA A 320 -7.44 35.54 8.37
CA ALA A 320 -6.01 35.26 8.26
C ALA A 320 -5.52 35.60 6.85
N ARG A 321 -4.45 36.40 6.75
CA ARG A 321 -3.87 36.82 5.48
C ARG A 321 -2.41 36.39 5.37
N LEU A 322 -2.04 35.77 4.25
CA LEU A 322 -0.65 35.40 3.99
C LEU A 322 -0.38 35.20 2.49
N PRO A 323 0.84 35.54 2.01
CA PRO A 323 1.25 35.24 0.66
C PRO A 323 1.51 33.74 0.49
N VAL A 324 1.15 33.20 -0.67
CA VAL A 324 1.46 31.85 -1.13
C VAL A 324 2.16 31.97 -2.49
N PRO A 325 3.50 32.00 -2.50
CA PRO A 325 4.28 32.10 -3.72
C PRO A 325 3.88 31.02 -4.74
N HIS A 326 4.09 31.30 -6.04
CA HIS A 326 3.98 30.29 -7.09
C HIS A 326 4.85 29.06 -6.75
N ALA A 327 4.48 27.89 -7.29
CA ALA A 327 5.20 26.64 -7.09
C ALA A 327 5.47 26.26 -5.60
N SER A 328 4.56 26.62 -4.69
CA SER A 328 4.72 26.38 -3.26
C SER A 328 3.42 25.89 -2.61
N ALA A 329 3.49 25.50 -1.34
CA ALA A 329 2.32 25.22 -0.53
C ALA A 329 2.44 25.78 0.89
N VAL A 330 1.29 26.03 1.51
CA VAL A 330 1.20 26.45 2.91
C VAL A 330 0.12 25.67 3.64
N LEU A 331 0.42 25.24 4.86
CA LEU A 331 -0.49 24.59 5.79
C LEU A 331 -0.80 25.58 6.90
N VAL A 332 -2.03 26.08 6.95
CA VAL A 332 -2.51 27.00 7.98
C VAL A 332 -3.24 26.20 9.04
N ARG A 333 -2.70 26.22 10.25
CA ARG A 333 -3.32 25.66 11.45
C ARG A 333 -4.14 26.73 12.15
N LEU A 334 -5.42 26.46 12.33
CA LEU A 334 -6.35 27.30 13.08
C LEU A 334 -6.66 26.62 14.42
N GLN A 335 -6.65 27.39 15.50
CA GLN A 335 -7.02 26.90 16.84
C GLN A 335 -8.03 27.81 17.51
N ASP A 336 -8.86 27.21 18.38
CA ASP A 336 -9.82 27.91 19.24
C ASP A 336 -9.18 28.73 20.37
#